data_AF-A0A2I6SRY6-F1
#
_entry.id   AF-A0A2I6SRY6-F1
#
_cell.length_a   1.000
_cell.length_b   1.000
_cell.length_c   1.000
_cell.angle_alpha   90.00
_cell.angle_beta   90.00
_cell.angle_gamma   90.00
#
_symmetry.space_group_name_H-M   'P 1'
#
loop_
_entity.id
_entity.type
_entity.pdbx_description
1 polymer ?
#
loop_
_entity_poly.entity_id
_entity_poly.type
_entity_poly.pdbx_seq_one_letter_code
_entity_poly.pdbx_strand_id
1 'polypeptide(L)'
;MSHSVKRHPFHLVDPSPWPLLASFSALSLTFGAVLYFHGYNDGEQVLFSGLITLILIAVLWWRDVIRESTFLGNHTLKVQYGLRFGMLLFIVSEVMFFVSFFWAFFHSSISPSVEIGGVMPPHGIITFSTWGVPFLNTIILVLSGFTVTWAHKAICISKFEQTRIALLLTIFLAIMFTNLQICEYIESSYNIGDGIYGSVFFMLTDFHGFHVLIGTIFIIVCYFRHCSCHFSSTRHLGFEMSIWYWHFVDVVWIFLFLMLYWWGNSTDDLIFLMKFAMPTKLEPLPNEPIVLRKLALEGFFYLRAIK
;
A
#
# COMPACT_ATOMS: atom_id res chain seq x y z
N MET A 1 10.54 41.99 19.15
CA MET A 1 11.25 41.65 17.89
C MET A 1 10.69 42.54 16.80
N SER A 2 11.50 43.38 16.16
CA SER A 2 11.05 44.19 15.03
C SER A 2 10.52 43.25 13.95
N HIS A 3 9.25 43.36 13.59
CA HIS A 3 8.71 42.68 12.41
C HIS A 3 9.38 43.28 11.17
N SER A 4 10.55 42.76 10.81
CA SER A 4 11.13 42.98 9.49
C SER A 4 10.10 42.48 8.48
N VAL A 5 9.57 43.39 7.66
CA VAL A 5 8.63 43.04 6.60
C VAL A 5 9.28 41.97 5.71
N LYS A 6 8.72 40.75 5.72
CA LYS A 6 9.18 39.66 4.84
C LYS A 6 8.94 40.10 3.39
N ARG A 7 10.01 40.20 2.59
CA ARG A 7 9.95 40.61 1.17
C ARG A 7 9.86 39.43 0.20
N HIS A 8 9.76 38.21 0.71
CA HIS A 8 9.62 36.99 -0.09
C HIS A 8 8.42 36.16 0.40
N PRO A 9 7.82 35.34 -0.48
CA PRO A 9 6.64 34.53 -0.14
C PRO A 9 6.99 33.21 0.57
N PHE A 10 8.26 32.87 0.74
CA PHE A 10 8.69 31.63 1.37
C PHE A 10 8.60 31.66 2.90
N HIS A 11 8.39 30.48 3.48
CA HIS A 11 8.38 30.27 4.93
C HIS A 11 9.80 30.08 5.44
N LEU A 12 10.24 30.97 6.34
CA LEU A 12 11.43 30.77 7.15
C LEU A 12 10.97 30.11 8.44
N VAL A 13 11.29 28.82 8.60
CA VAL A 13 10.91 28.00 9.75
C VAL A 13 11.83 28.34 10.92
N ASP A 14 11.27 28.43 12.12
CA ASP A 14 12.04 28.63 13.35
C ASP A 14 12.92 27.39 13.66
N PRO A 15 14.03 27.53 14.39
CA PRO A 15 14.85 26.40 14.80
C PRO A 15 14.00 25.33 15.52
N SER A 16 14.01 24.10 15.00
CA SER A 16 13.20 23.00 15.50
C SER A 16 14.08 21.82 15.95
N PRO A 17 13.79 21.18 17.10
CA PRO A 17 14.55 20.02 17.56
C PRO A 17 14.16 18.72 16.83
N TRP A 18 13.02 18.70 16.11
CA TRP A 18 12.44 17.46 15.57
C TRP A 18 13.36 16.70 14.61
N PRO A 19 14.09 17.34 13.66
CA PRO A 19 14.99 16.61 12.77
C PRO A 19 16.10 15.86 13.52
N LEU A 20 16.68 16.48 14.54
CA LEU A 20 17.75 15.86 15.34
C LEU A 20 17.19 14.69 16.18
N LEU A 21 16.07 14.90 16.87
CA LEU A 21 15.43 13.87 17.66
C LEU A 21 14.99 12.68 16.79
N ALA A 22 14.43 12.95 15.61
CA ALA A 22 14.03 11.91 14.66
C ALA A 22 15.23 11.07 14.20
N SER A 23 16.39 11.71 13.96
CA SER A 23 17.61 11.00 13.55
C SER A 23 18.13 10.05 14.65
N PHE A 24 18.15 10.47 15.91
CA PHE A 24 18.52 9.61 17.04
C PHE A 24 17.51 8.48 17.26
N SER A 25 16.22 8.77 17.10
CA SER A 25 15.16 7.76 17.21
C SER A 25 15.24 6.71 16.10
N ALA A 26 15.49 7.12 14.85
CA ALA A 26 15.73 6.20 13.73
C ALA A 26 17.00 5.36 13.91
N LEU A 27 18.08 5.95 14.46
CA LEU A 27 19.28 5.20 14.83
C LEU A 27 18.99 4.17 15.92
N SER A 28 18.24 4.55 16.96
CA SER A 28 17.83 3.63 18.03
C SER A 28 16.97 2.48 17.49
N LEU A 29 16.05 2.78 16.56
CA LEU A 29 15.19 1.77 15.94
C LEU A 29 16.02 0.75 15.12
N THR A 30 16.91 1.23 14.26
CA THR A 30 17.75 0.35 13.41
C THR A 30 18.76 -0.44 14.22
N PHE A 31 19.41 0.19 15.20
CA PHE A 31 20.33 -0.50 16.10
C PHE A 31 19.61 -1.52 16.99
N GLY A 32 18.44 -1.15 17.54
CA GLY A 32 17.58 -2.05 18.31
C GLY A 32 17.11 -3.25 17.50
N ALA A 33 16.77 -3.06 16.22
CA ALA A 33 16.39 -4.16 15.32
C ALA A 33 17.54 -5.16 15.13
N VAL A 34 18.77 -4.66 14.92
CA VAL A 34 19.95 -5.52 14.81
C VAL A 34 20.17 -6.30 16.10
N LEU A 35 20.09 -5.65 17.27
CA LEU A 35 20.25 -6.33 18.56
C LEU A 35 19.17 -7.40 18.78
N TYR A 36 17.91 -7.07 18.49
CA TYR A 36 16.78 -7.98 18.64
C TYR A 36 16.92 -9.22 17.76
N PHE A 37 17.21 -9.06 16.46
CA PHE A 37 17.35 -10.20 15.53
C PHE A 37 18.56 -11.09 15.82
N HIS A 38 19.59 -10.58 16.51
CA HIS A 38 20.75 -11.38 16.94
C HIS A 38 20.62 -11.94 18.36
N GLY A 39 19.49 -11.72 19.05
CA GLY A 39 19.22 -12.28 20.37
C GLY A 39 20.04 -11.64 21.51
N TYR A 40 20.48 -10.40 21.36
CA TYR A 40 21.13 -9.68 22.46
C TYR A 40 20.11 -9.28 23.53
N ASN A 41 20.51 -9.38 24.80
CA ASN A 41 19.72 -8.91 25.93
C ASN A 41 19.39 -7.41 25.76
N ASP A 42 18.15 -7.03 26.12
CA ASP A 42 17.58 -5.68 25.99
C ASP A 42 17.38 -5.15 24.55
N GLY A 43 17.72 -5.92 23.50
CA GLY A 43 17.53 -5.50 22.11
C GLY A 43 16.08 -5.15 21.77
N GLU A 44 15.12 -5.92 22.28
CA GLU A 44 13.68 -5.66 22.15
C GLU A 44 13.27 -4.30 22.75
N GLN A 45 13.79 -3.95 23.93
CA GLN A 45 13.46 -2.70 24.62
C GLN A 45 14.00 -1.49 23.85
N VAL A 46 15.22 -1.59 23.31
CA VAL A 46 15.84 -0.56 22.47
C VAL A 46 15.05 -0.38 21.17
N LEU A 47 14.59 -1.46 20.55
CA LEU A 47 13.76 -1.44 19.35
C LEU A 47 12.43 -0.71 19.61
N PHE A 48 11.66 -1.13 20.61
CA PHE A 48 10.34 -0.55 20.88
C PHE A 48 10.43 0.88 21.42
N SER A 49 11.45 1.21 22.23
CA SER A 49 11.67 2.61 22.65
C SER A 49 12.02 3.50 21.46
N GLY A 50 12.83 3.02 20.51
CA GLY A 50 13.08 3.70 19.24
C GLY A 50 11.78 3.94 18.44
N LEU A 51 10.94 2.92 18.30
CA LEU A 51 9.67 3.03 17.59
C LEU A 51 8.71 4.03 18.25
N ILE A 52 8.52 3.94 19.56
CA ILE A 52 7.62 4.83 20.33
C ILE A 52 8.09 6.28 20.22
N THR A 53 9.39 6.53 20.40
CA THR A 53 9.94 7.88 20.29
C THR A 53 9.76 8.44 18.88
N LEU A 54 9.90 7.63 17.82
CA LEU A 54 9.73 8.07 16.44
C LEU A 54 8.28 8.51 16.18
N ILE A 55 7.31 7.71 16.64
CA ILE A 55 5.88 8.02 16.53
C ILE A 55 5.56 9.31 17.28
N LEU A 56 6.06 9.48 18.51
CA LEU A 56 5.86 10.70 19.29
C LEU A 56 6.42 11.93 18.57
N ILE A 57 7.63 11.83 18.01
CA ILE A 57 8.26 12.93 17.26
C ILE A 57 7.43 13.27 16.02
N ALA A 58 6.95 12.27 15.27
CA ALA A 58 6.11 12.51 14.10
C ALA A 58 4.82 13.26 14.46
N VAL A 59 4.13 12.85 15.52
CA VAL A 59 2.91 13.53 16.01
C VAL A 59 3.19 14.97 16.44
N LEU A 60 4.27 15.20 17.21
CA LEU A 60 4.63 16.54 17.70
C LEU A 60 5.11 17.46 16.57
N TRP A 61 5.83 16.92 15.60
CA TRP A 61 6.29 17.69 14.44
C TRP A 61 5.11 18.09 13.56
N TRP A 62 4.19 17.16 13.23
CA TRP A 62 3.01 17.51 12.45
C TRP A 62 2.06 18.47 13.18
N ARG A 63 1.98 18.40 14.51
CA ARG A 63 1.29 19.43 15.31
C ARG A 63 1.87 20.82 15.05
N ASP A 64 3.18 20.95 15.00
CA ASP A 64 3.83 22.25 14.76
C ASP A 64 3.61 22.73 13.31
N VAL A 65 3.62 21.83 12.32
CA VAL A 65 3.21 22.17 10.94
C VAL A 65 1.75 22.66 10.87
N ILE A 66 0.85 22.07 11.66
CA ILE A 66 -0.54 22.56 11.77
C ILE A 66 -0.57 23.96 12.40
N ARG A 67 0.26 24.23 13.42
CA ARG A 67 0.41 25.55 14.05
C ARG A 67 0.88 26.62 13.07
N GLU A 68 1.96 26.33 12.35
CA GLU A 68 2.56 27.20 11.35
C GLU A 68 1.61 27.54 10.20
N SER A 69 0.82 26.55 9.76
CA SER A 69 -0.14 26.71 8.67
C SER A 69 -1.43 27.41 9.09
N THR A 70 -2.11 26.88 10.10
CA THR A 70 -3.49 27.27 10.44
C THR A 70 -3.51 28.54 11.29
N PHE A 71 -2.62 28.64 12.27
CA PHE A 71 -2.68 29.68 13.29
C PHE A 71 -1.72 30.83 13.01
N LEU A 72 -0.53 30.54 12.46
CA LEU A 72 0.45 31.58 12.09
C LEU A 72 0.28 32.06 10.63
N GLY A 73 -0.41 31.29 9.79
CA GLY A 73 -0.69 31.69 8.40
C GLY A 73 0.52 31.69 7.47
N ASN A 74 1.59 30.95 7.79
CA ASN A 74 2.85 30.97 7.05
C ASN A 74 2.79 30.23 5.69
N HIS A 75 1.71 29.49 5.41
CA HIS A 75 1.55 28.71 4.18
C HIS A 75 0.96 29.56 3.03
N THR A 76 1.80 30.42 2.44
CA THR A 76 1.46 31.17 1.22
C THR A 76 1.27 30.24 0.01
N LEU A 77 0.69 30.73 -1.09
CA LEU A 77 0.49 29.93 -2.31
C LEU A 77 1.78 29.28 -2.83
N LYS A 78 2.93 29.98 -2.77
CA LYS A 78 4.22 29.40 -3.21
C LYS A 78 4.68 28.27 -2.29
N VAL A 79 4.48 28.41 -0.98
CA VAL A 79 4.78 27.34 0.00
C VAL A 79 3.87 26.14 -0.23
N GLN A 80 2.58 26.36 -0.43
CA GLN A 80 1.63 25.28 -0.73
C GLN A 80 1.99 24.54 -2.01
N TYR A 81 2.42 25.25 -3.06
CA TYR A 81 2.90 24.61 -4.30
C TYR A 81 4.12 23.72 -4.04
N GLY A 82 5.10 24.20 -3.27
CA GLY A 82 6.26 23.42 -2.88
C GLY A 82 5.88 22.15 -2.10
N LEU A 83 4.94 22.25 -1.17
CA LEU A 83 4.44 21.10 -0.41
C LEU A 83 3.69 20.09 -1.30
N ARG A 84 2.90 20.56 -2.29
CA ARG A 84 2.26 19.66 -3.28
C ARG A 84 3.30 18.89 -4.09
N PHE A 85 4.35 19.57 -4.53
CA PHE A 85 5.45 18.92 -5.25
C PHE A 85 6.19 17.91 -4.37
N GLY A 86 6.43 18.25 -3.10
CA GLY A 86 7.01 17.33 -2.12
C GLY A 86 6.17 16.06 -1.92
N MET A 87 4.85 16.21 -1.77
CA MET A 87 3.94 15.08 -1.65
C MET A 87 3.92 14.21 -2.91
N LEU A 88 3.94 14.83 -4.09
CA LEU A 88 3.99 14.10 -5.37
C LEU A 88 5.27 13.25 -5.46
N LEU A 89 6.43 13.85 -5.17
CA LEU A 89 7.71 13.13 -5.20
C LEU A 89 7.75 11.99 -4.18
N PHE A 90 7.19 12.20 -2.98
CA PHE A 90 7.04 11.16 -1.98
C PHE A 90 6.18 9.99 -2.48
N ILE A 91 5.01 10.26 -3.09
CA ILE A 91 4.18 9.19 -3.67
C ILE A 91 4.94 8.46 -4.79
N VAL A 92 5.67 9.18 -5.64
CA VAL A 92 6.48 8.55 -6.70
C VAL A 92 7.55 7.62 -6.11
N SER A 93 8.21 7.99 -5.01
CA SER A 93 9.16 7.08 -4.35
C SER A 93 8.47 5.84 -3.78
N GLU A 94 7.28 5.97 -3.20
CA GLU A 94 6.51 4.82 -2.71
C GLU A 94 6.03 3.91 -3.85
N VAL A 95 5.65 4.46 -5.01
CA VAL A 95 5.34 3.65 -6.20
C VAL A 95 6.57 2.84 -6.63
N MET A 96 7.75 3.46 -6.68
CA MET A 96 8.99 2.75 -7.03
C MET A 96 9.37 1.69 -6.00
N PHE A 97 9.06 1.92 -4.72
CA PHE A 97 9.20 0.93 -3.66
C PHE A 97 8.33 -0.31 -3.94
N PHE A 98 7.04 -0.15 -4.26
CA PHE A 98 6.18 -1.28 -4.65
C PHE A 98 6.63 -1.99 -5.93
N VAL A 99 7.15 -1.25 -6.92
CA VAL A 99 7.69 -1.85 -8.16
C VAL A 99 8.75 -2.91 -7.86
N SER A 100 9.57 -2.72 -6.82
CA SER A 100 10.59 -3.71 -6.45
C SER A 100 10.00 -5.05 -5.99
N PHE A 101 8.91 -5.03 -5.21
CA PHE A 101 8.23 -6.25 -4.78
C PHE A 101 7.46 -6.92 -5.91
N PHE A 102 6.81 -6.13 -6.77
CA PHE A 102 6.16 -6.67 -7.96
C PHE A 102 7.18 -7.29 -8.92
N TRP A 103 8.37 -6.71 -9.06
CA TRP A 103 9.45 -7.35 -9.79
C TRP A 103 9.77 -8.71 -9.18
N ALA A 104 10.00 -8.79 -7.87
CA ALA A 104 10.29 -10.07 -7.20
C ALA A 104 9.20 -11.11 -7.48
N PHE A 105 7.92 -10.73 -7.38
CA PHE A 105 6.79 -11.58 -7.75
C PHE A 105 6.83 -12.06 -9.20
N PHE A 106 6.97 -11.15 -10.17
CA PHE A 106 6.99 -11.52 -11.58
C PHE A 106 8.18 -12.41 -11.92
N HIS A 107 9.35 -12.15 -11.33
CA HIS A 107 10.52 -12.99 -11.52
C HIS A 107 10.27 -14.44 -11.05
N SER A 108 9.69 -14.61 -9.86
CA SER A 108 9.37 -15.94 -9.32
C SER A 108 8.21 -16.63 -10.03
N SER A 109 7.22 -15.88 -10.50
CA SER A 109 5.98 -16.44 -11.07
C SER A 109 6.10 -16.78 -12.56
N ILE A 110 6.89 -16.00 -13.33
CA ILE A 110 7.06 -16.22 -14.78
C ILE A 110 8.07 -17.34 -15.07
N SER A 111 9.09 -17.51 -14.23
CA SER A 111 10.06 -18.58 -14.36
C SER A 111 10.25 -19.29 -13.01
N PRO A 112 9.27 -20.13 -12.58
CA PRO A 112 9.34 -20.84 -11.32
C PRO A 112 10.57 -21.76 -11.28
N SER A 113 11.28 -21.75 -10.14
CA SER A 113 12.47 -22.61 -9.98
C SER A 113 12.07 -24.09 -9.89
N VAL A 114 13.02 -24.98 -10.20
CA VAL A 114 12.80 -26.43 -10.09
C VAL A 114 12.54 -26.85 -8.64
N GLU A 115 13.08 -26.12 -7.67
CA GLU A 115 12.91 -26.37 -6.23
C GLU A 115 11.46 -26.25 -5.76
N ILE A 116 10.65 -25.39 -6.41
CA ILE A 116 9.22 -25.23 -6.12
C ILE A 116 8.32 -26.10 -7.02
N GLY A 117 8.92 -27.00 -7.81
CA GLY A 117 8.20 -27.90 -8.72
C GLY A 117 7.96 -27.32 -10.12
N GLY A 118 8.59 -26.20 -10.46
CA GLY A 118 8.46 -25.58 -11.79
C GLY A 118 7.08 -24.98 -12.07
N VAL A 119 6.25 -24.80 -11.04
CA VAL A 119 4.89 -24.24 -11.12
C VAL A 119 4.69 -23.16 -10.06
N MET A 120 3.78 -22.22 -10.35
CA MET A 120 3.35 -21.17 -9.43
C MET A 120 1.81 -21.14 -9.42
N PRO A 121 1.14 -21.22 -8.26
CA PRO A 121 1.69 -21.42 -6.92
C PRO A 121 2.42 -22.77 -6.73
N PRO A 122 3.39 -22.87 -5.81
CA PRO A 122 4.06 -24.13 -5.48
C PRO A 122 3.09 -25.21 -4.98
N HIS A 123 3.41 -26.48 -5.22
CA HIS A 123 2.62 -27.59 -4.69
C HIS A 123 2.52 -27.54 -3.16
N GLY A 124 1.30 -27.66 -2.62
CA GLY A 124 1.02 -27.65 -1.19
C GLY A 124 0.55 -26.30 -0.64
N ILE A 125 0.69 -25.20 -1.40
CA ILE A 125 0.13 -23.90 -1.04
C ILE A 125 -1.31 -23.81 -1.56
N ILE A 126 -2.27 -23.64 -0.65
CA ILE A 126 -3.68 -23.42 -0.99
C ILE A 126 -3.94 -21.91 -0.93
N THR A 127 -4.06 -21.29 -2.09
CA THR A 127 -4.27 -19.85 -2.23
C THR A 127 -5.71 -19.46 -1.93
N PHE A 128 -5.92 -18.20 -1.56
CA PHE A 128 -7.27 -17.65 -1.36
C PHE A 128 -8.06 -17.60 -2.66
N SER A 129 -9.36 -17.84 -2.56
CA SER A 129 -10.26 -17.61 -3.70
C SER A 129 -10.32 -16.12 -4.04
N THR A 130 -10.01 -15.79 -5.29
CA THR A 130 -10.04 -14.41 -5.82
C THR A 130 -11.37 -13.72 -5.54
N TRP A 131 -12.48 -14.45 -5.70
CA TRP A 131 -13.85 -13.92 -5.60
C TRP A 131 -14.42 -13.86 -4.17
N GLY A 132 -13.60 -14.22 -3.16
CA GLY A 132 -13.96 -14.16 -1.76
C GLY A 132 -13.59 -12.82 -1.11
N VAL A 133 -12.87 -12.90 0.01
CA VAL A 133 -12.41 -11.74 0.78
C VAL A 133 -11.59 -10.74 -0.06
N PRO A 134 -10.66 -11.16 -0.94
CA PRO A 134 -9.88 -10.21 -1.74
C PRO A 134 -10.73 -9.32 -2.65
N PHE A 135 -11.76 -9.89 -3.29
CA PHE A 135 -12.69 -9.13 -4.12
C PHE A 135 -13.56 -8.18 -3.30
N LEU A 136 -14.03 -8.62 -2.12
CA LEU A 136 -14.77 -7.77 -1.19
C LEU A 136 -13.92 -6.56 -0.74
N ASN A 137 -12.66 -6.79 -0.39
CA ASN A 137 -11.70 -5.76 -0.03
C ASN A 137 -11.48 -4.74 -1.18
N THR A 138 -11.43 -5.22 -2.43
CA THR A 138 -11.39 -4.34 -3.61
C THR A 138 -12.62 -3.43 -3.71
N ILE A 139 -13.83 -3.97 -3.50
CA ILE A 139 -15.05 -3.16 -3.48
C ILE A 139 -15.01 -2.12 -2.37
N ILE A 140 -14.59 -2.51 -1.16
CA ILE A 140 -14.52 -1.62 0.00
C ILE A 140 -13.57 -0.45 -0.25
N LEU A 141 -12.36 -0.70 -0.76
CA LEU A 141 -11.40 0.37 -1.05
C LEU A 141 -11.90 1.29 -2.17
N VAL A 142 -12.42 0.75 -3.27
CA VAL A 142 -12.97 1.56 -4.35
C VAL A 142 -14.13 2.44 -3.86
N LEU A 143 -15.03 1.89 -3.03
CA LEU A 143 -16.09 2.68 -2.39
C LEU A 143 -15.53 3.76 -1.47
N SER A 144 -14.47 3.46 -0.73
CA SER A 144 -13.80 4.44 0.13
C SER A 144 -13.23 5.61 -0.70
N GLY A 145 -12.65 5.33 -1.87
CA GLY A 145 -12.20 6.34 -2.84
C GLY A 145 -13.32 7.25 -3.36
N PHE A 146 -14.51 6.70 -3.60
CA PHE A 146 -15.69 7.51 -3.94
C PHE A 146 -16.13 8.40 -2.77
N THR A 147 -16.18 7.86 -1.56
CA THR A 147 -16.60 8.63 -0.36
C THR A 147 -15.62 9.76 -0.03
N VAL A 148 -14.30 9.55 -0.17
CA VAL A 148 -13.32 10.61 0.10
C VAL A 148 -13.36 11.70 -0.98
N THR A 149 -13.65 11.32 -2.24
CA THR A 149 -13.89 12.27 -3.32
C THR A 149 -15.16 13.10 -3.07
N TRP A 150 -16.22 12.47 -2.56
CA TRP A 150 -17.43 13.19 -2.13
C TRP A 150 -17.12 14.19 -1.01
N ALA A 151 -16.34 13.80 0.00
CA ALA A 151 -15.87 14.71 1.05
C ALA A 151 -15.10 15.91 0.47
N HIS A 152 -14.21 15.67 -0.49
CA HIS A 152 -13.47 16.73 -1.17
C HIS A 152 -14.37 17.72 -1.93
N LYS A 153 -15.36 17.22 -2.66
CA LYS A 153 -16.31 18.12 -3.34
C LYS A 153 -17.20 18.88 -2.36
N ALA A 154 -17.59 18.24 -1.25
CA ALA A 154 -18.39 18.87 -0.21
C ALA A 154 -17.64 20.02 0.47
N ILE A 155 -16.34 19.87 0.76
CA ILE A 155 -15.55 20.94 1.40
C ILE A 155 -15.35 22.14 0.47
N CYS A 156 -15.15 21.92 -0.83
CA CYS A 156 -15.04 22.99 -1.82
C CYS A 156 -16.32 23.81 -1.94
N ILE A 157 -17.49 23.18 -1.73
CA ILE A 157 -18.81 23.84 -1.73
C ILE A 157 -19.20 24.32 -0.32
N SER A 158 -18.27 24.27 0.65
CA SER A 158 -18.48 24.68 2.05
C SER A 158 -19.60 23.92 2.78
N LYS A 159 -19.91 22.68 2.37
CA LYS A 159 -20.90 21.82 3.04
C LYS A 159 -20.25 21.04 4.17
N PHE A 160 -20.24 21.64 5.36
CA PHE A 160 -19.56 21.11 6.54
C PHE A 160 -20.03 19.71 6.94
N GLU A 161 -21.35 19.51 7.06
CA GLU A 161 -21.94 18.24 7.49
C GLU A 161 -21.72 17.10 6.50
N GLN A 162 -21.86 17.40 5.21
CA GLN A 162 -21.62 16.39 4.16
C GLN A 162 -20.15 15.95 4.14
N THR A 163 -19.22 16.89 4.33
CA THR A 163 -17.79 16.57 4.43
C THR A 163 -17.52 15.66 5.64
N ARG A 164 -18.12 15.98 6.80
CA ARG A 164 -17.98 15.19 8.02
C ARG A 164 -18.49 13.76 7.85
N ILE A 165 -19.71 13.60 7.32
CA ILE A 165 -20.32 12.28 7.09
C ILE A 165 -19.51 11.47 6.09
N ALA A 166 -19.13 12.08 4.97
CA ALA A 166 -18.36 11.41 3.92
C ALA A 166 -17.00 10.92 4.44
N LEU A 167 -16.27 11.74 5.22
CA LEU A 167 -15.02 11.32 5.86
C LEU A 167 -15.22 10.18 6.86
N LEU A 168 -16.28 10.23 7.67
CA LEU A 168 -16.58 9.16 8.62
C LEU A 168 -16.85 7.83 7.91
N LEU A 169 -17.56 7.86 6.77
CA LEU A 169 -17.78 6.68 5.93
C LEU A 169 -16.47 6.15 5.35
N THR A 170 -15.58 7.02 4.87
CA THR A 170 -14.25 6.60 4.40
C THR A 170 -13.46 5.90 5.50
N ILE A 171 -13.42 6.47 6.71
CA ILE A 171 -12.72 5.88 7.87
C ILE A 171 -13.34 4.53 8.24
N PHE A 172 -14.66 4.42 8.23
CA PHE A 172 -15.34 3.16 8.51
C PHE A 172 -14.97 2.07 7.50
N LEU A 173 -15.01 2.38 6.20
CA LEU A 173 -14.61 1.45 5.14
C LEU A 173 -13.13 1.04 5.25
N ALA A 174 -12.25 1.98 5.58
CA ALA A 174 -10.82 1.72 5.79
C ALA A 174 -10.56 0.74 6.96
N ILE A 175 -11.27 0.92 8.07
CA ILE A 175 -11.19 0.02 9.23
C ILE A 175 -11.75 -1.36 8.88
N MET A 176 -12.86 -1.42 8.12
CA MET A 176 -13.40 -2.69 7.63
C MET A 176 -12.40 -3.45 6.76
N PHE A 177 -11.76 -2.77 5.80
CA PHE A 177 -10.69 -3.37 4.98
C PHE A 177 -9.58 -3.96 5.85
N THR A 178 -9.08 -3.18 6.82
CA THR A 178 -7.98 -3.61 7.69
C THR A 178 -8.36 -4.85 8.50
N ASN A 179 -9.58 -4.90 9.04
CA ASN A 179 -10.06 -6.06 9.79
C ASN A 179 -10.21 -7.30 8.89
N LEU A 180 -10.73 -7.15 7.67
CA LEU A 180 -10.84 -8.26 6.72
C LEU A 180 -9.46 -8.78 6.31
N GLN A 181 -8.49 -7.89 6.12
CA GLN A 181 -7.10 -8.28 5.83
C GLN A 181 -6.47 -9.05 7.01
N ILE A 182 -6.74 -8.64 8.25
CA ILE A 182 -6.29 -9.39 9.45
C ILE A 182 -6.95 -10.77 9.51
N CYS A 183 -8.25 -10.88 9.24
CA CYS A 183 -8.93 -12.17 9.17
C CYS A 183 -8.30 -13.08 8.10
N GLU A 184 -7.97 -12.52 6.93
CA GLU A 184 -7.28 -13.25 5.87
C GLU A 184 -5.93 -13.81 6.36
N TYR A 185 -5.15 -13.03 7.11
CA TYR A 185 -3.87 -13.50 7.65
C TYR A 185 -4.01 -14.57 8.74
N ILE A 186 -5.09 -14.55 9.51
CA ILE A 186 -5.34 -15.57 10.53
C ILE A 186 -5.79 -16.89 9.87
N GLU A 187 -6.54 -16.80 8.77
CA GLU A 187 -7.08 -17.96 8.04
C GLU A 187 -6.13 -18.53 6.97
N SER A 188 -4.98 -17.89 6.72
CA SER A 188 -4.06 -18.32 5.67
C SER A 188 -3.44 -19.69 5.96
N SER A 189 -3.42 -20.54 4.93
CA SER A 189 -2.80 -21.88 5.00
C SER A 189 -1.26 -21.86 4.90
N TYR A 190 -0.69 -20.69 4.64
CA TYR A 190 0.74 -20.46 4.46
C TYR A 190 1.18 -19.21 5.23
N ASN A 191 2.46 -19.15 5.58
CA ASN A 191 3.13 -18.09 6.32
C ASN A 191 4.23 -17.43 5.49
N ILE A 192 4.82 -16.34 6.00
CA ILE A 192 5.95 -15.65 5.35
C ILE A 192 7.17 -16.55 5.11
N GLY A 193 7.33 -17.61 5.93
CA GLY A 193 8.41 -18.60 5.82
C GLY A 193 8.17 -19.71 4.80
N ASP A 194 6.97 -19.81 4.20
CA ASP A 194 6.60 -20.90 3.28
C ASP A 194 7.07 -20.61 1.85
N GLY A 195 8.41 -20.51 1.72
CA GLY A 195 9.11 -20.32 0.46
C GLY A 195 8.83 -18.97 -0.21
N ILE A 196 9.17 -18.90 -1.50
CA ILE A 196 9.12 -17.65 -2.26
C ILE A 196 7.70 -17.09 -2.40
N TYR A 197 6.68 -17.97 -2.52
CA TYR A 197 5.28 -17.53 -2.62
C TYR A 197 4.83 -16.82 -1.34
N GLY A 198 5.02 -17.46 -0.18
CA GLY A 198 4.64 -16.87 1.11
C GLY A 198 5.39 -15.56 1.37
N SER A 199 6.72 -15.56 1.19
CA SER A 199 7.53 -14.35 1.37
C SER A 199 7.07 -13.18 0.49
N VAL A 200 6.85 -13.40 -0.81
CA VAL A 200 6.44 -12.33 -1.72
C VAL A 200 5.00 -11.90 -1.46
N PHE A 201 4.09 -12.84 -1.17
CA PHE A 201 2.70 -12.55 -0.83
C PHE A 201 2.63 -11.61 0.36
N PHE A 202 3.18 -12.01 1.51
CA PHE A 202 3.12 -11.22 2.75
C PHE A 202 3.87 -9.90 2.60
N MET A 203 5.04 -9.87 1.94
CA MET A 203 5.74 -8.60 1.74
C MET A 203 4.92 -7.60 0.90
N LEU A 204 4.24 -8.05 -0.16
CA LEU A 204 3.39 -7.18 -0.98
C LEU A 204 2.16 -6.68 -0.20
N THR A 205 1.43 -7.61 0.45
CA THR A 205 0.18 -7.30 1.15
C THR A 205 0.42 -6.56 2.47
N ASP A 206 1.48 -6.87 3.22
CA ASP A 206 1.81 -6.23 4.49
C ASP A 206 2.26 -4.79 4.30
N PHE A 207 3.15 -4.53 3.33
CA PHE A 207 3.53 -3.15 3.04
C PHE A 207 2.33 -2.36 2.53
N HIS A 208 1.47 -2.96 1.70
CA HIS A 208 0.23 -2.30 1.32
C HIS A 208 -0.67 -2.02 2.54
N GLY A 209 -0.90 -2.99 3.42
CA GLY A 209 -1.68 -2.83 4.65
C GLY A 209 -1.11 -1.78 5.59
N PHE A 210 0.22 -1.69 5.69
CA PHE A 210 0.91 -0.62 6.42
C PHE A 210 0.61 0.76 5.83
N HIS A 211 0.60 0.88 4.49
CA HIS A 211 0.22 2.12 3.83
C HIS A 211 -1.26 2.46 4.03
N VAL A 212 -2.17 1.46 4.02
CA VAL A 212 -3.59 1.65 4.37
C VAL A 212 -3.73 2.18 5.79
N LEU A 213 -2.98 1.63 6.75
CA LEU A 213 -2.98 2.09 8.14
C LEU A 213 -2.52 3.56 8.25
N ILE A 214 -1.40 3.93 7.61
CA ILE A 214 -0.91 5.32 7.58
C ILE A 214 -1.96 6.24 6.92
N GLY A 215 -2.54 5.82 5.80
CA GLY A 215 -3.56 6.58 5.10
C GLY A 215 -4.80 6.80 5.96
N THR A 216 -5.21 5.78 6.72
CA THR A 216 -6.36 5.84 7.62
C THR A 216 -6.10 6.82 8.76
N ILE A 217 -4.91 6.76 9.38
CA ILE A 217 -4.49 7.73 10.40
C ILE A 217 -4.49 9.15 9.82
N PHE A 218 -4.00 9.33 8.59
CA PHE A 218 -3.95 10.64 7.95
C PHE A 218 -5.35 11.22 7.69
N ILE A 219 -6.30 10.39 7.24
CA ILE A 219 -7.71 10.79 7.07
C ILE A 219 -8.37 11.06 8.43
N ILE A 220 -8.10 10.27 9.47
CA ILE A 220 -8.59 10.50 10.84
C ILE A 220 -8.10 11.86 11.36
N VAL A 221 -6.83 12.20 11.17
CA VAL A 221 -6.29 13.52 11.51
C VAL A 221 -7.03 14.62 10.75
N CYS A 222 -7.30 14.42 9.45
CA CYS A 222 -8.09 15.37 8.66
C CYS A 222 -9.53 15.49 9.16
N TYR A 223 -10.17 14.39 9.57
CA TYR A 223 -11.50 14.41 10.17
C TYR A 223 -11.55 15.27 11.43
N PHE A 224 -10.62 15.06 12.37
CA PHE A 224 -10.55 15.89 13.59
C PHE A 224 -10.26 17.36 13.27
N ARG A 225 -9.36 17.64 12.33
CA ARG A 225 -9.09 19.02 11.88
C ARG A 225 -10.31 19.68 11.22
N HIS A 226 -11.09 18.92 10.45
CA HIS A 226 -12.34 19.40 9.87
C HIS A 226 -13.35 19.73 10.97
N CYS A 227 -13.53 18.85 11.96
CA CYS A 227 -14.39 19.10 13.12
C CYS A 227 -13.94 20.31 13.95
N SER A 228 -12.64 20.60 14.02
CA SER A 228 -12.09 21.80 14.67
C SER A 228 -12.08 23.05 13.77
N CYS A 229 -12.73 23.01 12.60
CA CYS A 229 -12.82 24.14 11.66
C CYS A 229 -11.46 24.67 11.17
N HIS A 230 -10.44 23.80 11.06
CA HIS A 230 -9.12 24.21 10.56
C HIS A 230 -9.07 24.36 9.03
N PHE A 231 -10.05 23.82 8.31
CA PHE A 231 -10.10 23.86 6.86
C PHE A 231 -11.10 24.90 6.34
N SER A 232 -10.78 25.50 5.19
CA SER A 232 -11.73 26.31 4.42
C SER A 232 -11.91 25.74 3.03
N SER A 233 -12.95 26.20 2.31
CA SER A 233 -13.22 25.81 0.91
C SER A 233 -12.07 26.10 -0.06
N THR A 234 -11.15 26.98 0.32
CA THR A 234 -9.98 27.37 -0.49
C THR A 234 -8.65 26.91 0.11
N ARG A 235 -8.62 26.56 1.41
CA ARG A 235 -7.40 26.15 2.12
C ARG A 235 -7.65 24.87 2.90
N HIS A 236 -7.32 23.75 2.26
CA HIS A 236 -7.42 22.41 2.84
C HIS A 236 -6.31 21.50 2.31
N LEU A 237 -5.10 22.05 2.16
CA LEU A 237 -3.94 21.35 1.57
C LEU A 237 -3.63 20.00 2.24
N GLY A 238 -3.70 19.92 3.57
CA GLY A 238 -3.46 18.66 4.27
C GLY A 238 -4.48 17.57 3.92
N PHE A 239 -5.72 17.98 3.65
CA PHE A 239 -6.77 17.07 3.20
C PHE A 239 -6.58 16.69 1.72
N GLU A 240 -6.16 17.61 0.85
CA GLU A 240 -5.76 17.28 -0.53
C GLU A 240 -4.66 16.20 -0.55
N MET A 241 -3.64 16.36 0.29
CA MET A 241 -2.53 15.39 0.41
C MET A 241 -3.00 14.03 0.91
N SER A 242 -3.90 13.97 1.91
CA SER A 242 -4.44 12.71 2.38
C SER A 242 -5.27 12.01 1.30
N ILE A 243 -6.00 12.75 0.47
CA ILE A 243 -6.75 12.18 -0.66
C ILE A 243 -5.80 11.60 -1.71
N TRP A 244 -4.72 12.32 -2.05
CA TRP A 244 -3.73 11.81 -3.00
C TRP A 244 -3.08 10.52 -2.51
N TYR A 245 -2.72 10.47 -1.22
CA TYR A 245 -2.17 9.27 -0.61
C TYR A 245 -3.19 8.12 -0.58
N TRP A 246 -4.45 8.41 -0.24
CA TRP A 246 -5.51 7.39 -0.21
C TRP A 246 -5.76 6.77 -1.58
N HIS A 247 -5.84 7.58 -2.64
CA HIS A 247 -5.96 7.05 -4.00
C HIS A 247 -4.71 6.31 -4.48
N PHE A 248 -3.52 6.70 -4.03
CA PHE A 248 -2.32 5.91 -4.26
C PHE A 248 -2.47 4.50 -3.66
N VAL A 249 -2.94 4.40 -2.42
CA VAL A 249 -3.22 3.11 -1.77
C VAL A 249 -4.26 2.32 -2.57
N ASP A 250 -5.39 2.92 -2.97
CA ASP A 250 -6.41 2.26 -3.81
C ASP A 250 -5.81 1.66 -5.09
N VAL A 251 -4.97 2.42 -5.81
CA VAL A 251 -4.36 1.98 -7.07
C VAL A 251 -3.39 0.82 -6.85
N VAL A 252 -2.57 0.87 -5.81
CA VAL A 252 -1.67 -0.25 -5.46
C VAL A 252 -2.47 -1.50 -5.14
N TRP A 253 -3.57 -1.39 -4.39
CA TRP A 253 -4.42 -2.54 -4.10
C TRP A 253 -5.02 -3.16 -5.36
N ILE A 254 -5.57 -2.34 -6.27
CA ILE A 254 -6.15 -2.86 -7.52
C ILE A 254 -5.08 -3.64 -8.31
N PHE A 255 -3.86 -3.12 -8.38
CA PHE A 255 -2.77 -3.82 -9.05
C PHE A 255 -2.40 -5.12 -8.34
N LEU A 256 -2.35 -5.12 -7.01
CA LEU A 256 -2.12 -6.31 -6.18
C LEU A 256 -3.22 -7.36 -6.39
N PHE A 257 -4.49 -6.97 -6.35
CA PHE A 257 -5.64 -7.85 -6.63
C PHE A 257 -5.53 -8.50 -8.00
N LEU A 258 -5.26 -7.72 -9.05
CA LEU A 258 -5.15 -8.24 -10.42
C LEU A 258 -3.97 -9.18 -10.60
N MET A 259 -2.80 -8.84 -10.05
CA MET A 259 -1.56 -9.58 -10.32
C MET A 259 -1.37 -10.76 -9.37
N LEU A 260 -1.60 -10.57 -8.08
CA LEU A 260 -1.37 -11.59 -7.07
C LEU A 260 -2.59 -12.51 -6.93
N TYR A 261 -3.75 -11.96 -6.59
CA TYR A 261 -4.94 -12.74 -6.25
C TYR A 261 -5.68 -13.30 -7.46
N TRP A 262 -5.62 -12.62 -8.61
CA TRP A 262 -6.26 -13.10 -9.82
C TRP A 262 -5.26 -13.83 -10.72
N TRP A 263 -4.34 -13.12 -11.37
CA TRP A 263 -3.40 -13.76 -12.31
C TRP A 263 -2.52 -14.83 -11.65
N GLY A 264 -1.96 -14.56 -10.47
CA GLY A 264 -1.11 -15.49 -9.74
C GLY A 264 -1.81 -16.77 -9.29
N ASN A 265 -3.12 -16.72 -9.04
CA ASN A 265 -3.92 -17.89 -8.65
C ASN A 265 -4.55 -18.61 -9.86
N SER A 266 -4.71 -17.90 -10.98
CA SER A 266 -5.38 -18.39 -12.18
C SER A 266 -4.50 -19.23 -13.10
N THR A 267 -3.35 -19.78 -12.68
CA THR A 267 -2.57 -20.69 -13.55
C THR A 267 -3.34 -21.96 -13.92
N ASP A 268 -4.32 -22.38 -13.11
CA ASP A 268 -5.30 -23.39 -13.49
C ASP A 268 -6.43 -22.84 -14.40
N ASP A 269 -6.89 -21.61 -14.15
CA ASP A 269 -7.97 -20.97 -14.91
C ASP A 269 -7.54 -20.50 -16.31
N LEU A 270 -6.28 -20.14 -16.53
CA LEU A 270 -5.74 -19.79 -17.84
C LEU A 270 -5.57 -21.03 -18.71
N ILE A 271 -5.19 -22.16 -18.11
CA ILE A 271 -5.22 -23.47 -18.78
C ILE A 271 -6.67 -23.88 -19.08
N PHE A 272 -7.61 -23.62 -18.17
CA PHE A 272 -9.04 -23.85 -18.39
C PHE A 272 -9.63 -22.95 -19.50
N LEU A 273 -9.30 -21.65 -19.51
CA LEU A 273 -9.71 -20.68 -20.52
C LEU A 273 -9.04 -20.95 -21.88
N MET A 274 -7.78 -21.42 -21.90
CA MET A 274 -7.14 -21.88 -23.13
C MET A 274 -7.76 -23.19 -23.64
N LYS A 275 -8.14 -24.12 -22.76
CA LYS A 275 -8.93 -25.33 -23.13
C LYS A 275 -10.33 -24.98 -23.64
N PHE A 276 -10.92 -23.89 -23.15
CA PHE A 276 -12.23 -23.40 -23.60
C PHE A 276 -12.13 -22.60 -24.92
N ALA A 277 -11.09 -21.78 -25.08
CA ALA A 277 -10.87 -20.93 -26.25
C ALA A 277 -10.26 -21.69 -27.45
N MET A 278 -9.57 -22.80 -27.22
CA MET A 278 -9.10 -23.72 -28.25
C MET A 278 -9.73 -25.11 -28.05
N PRO A 279 -10.99 -25.32 -28.47
CA PRO A 279 -11.56 -26.65 -28.53
C PRO A 279 -10.97 -27.37 -29.75
N THR A 280 -9.67 -27.67 -29.74
CA THR A 280 -9.10 -28.53 -30.76
C THR A 280 -9.68 -29.92 -30.55
N LYS A 281 -10.61 -30.29 -31.42
CA LYS A 281 -11.00 -31.68 -31.71
C LYS A 281 -9.75 -32.45 -32.12
N LEU A 282 -8.98 -32.93 -31.14
CA LEU A 282 -8.03 -34.00 -31.35
C LEU A 282 -8.65 -35.22 -30.69
N GLU A 283 -9.39 -35.99 -31.49
CA GLU A 283 -9.78 -37.34 -31.10
C GLU A 283 -8.50 -38.12 -30.74
N PRO A 284 -8.48 -38.83 -29.61
CA PRO A 284 -7.33 -39.61 -29.20
C PRO A 284 -7.12 -40.80 -30.15
N LEU A 285 -5.95 -40.90 -30.77
CA LEU A 285 -5.51 -42.15 -31.38
C LEU A 285 -5.28 -43.22 -30.29
N PRO A 286 -5.62 -44.50 -30.52
CA PRO A 286 -6.03 -45.38 -29.43
C PRO A 286 -4.91 -45.92 -28.54
N ASN A 287 -3.62 -45.66 -28.81
CA ASN A 287 -2.52 -46.45 -28.21
C ASN A 287 -1.19 -45.69 -27.99
N GLU A 288 -1.19 -44.41 -27.63
CA GLU A 288 0.06 -43.74 -27.25
C GLU A 288 0.25 -43.59 -25.72
N PRO A 289 1.45 -43.89 -25.18
CA PRO A 289 1.73 -43.76 -23.76
C PRO A 289 1.68 -42.30 -23.29
N ILE A 290 1.11 -42.09 -22.10
CA ILE A 290 0.80 -40.79 -21.47
C ILE A 290 1.99 -39.80 -21.45
N VAL A 291 3.23 -40.30 -21.47
CA VAL A 291 4.46 -39.50 -21.46
C VAL A 291 4.68 -38.72 -22.77
N LEU A 292 4.32 -39.29 -23.93
CA LEU A 292 4.44 -38.60 -25.23
C LEU A 292 3.41 -37.47 -25.37
N ARG A 293 2.27 -37.60 -24.68
CA ARG A 293 1.21 -36.57 -24.63
C ARG A 293 1.66 -35.28 -23.96
N LYS A 294 2.50 -35.38 -22.91
CA LYS A 294 3.04 -34.21 -22.19
C LYS A 294 4.15 -33.53 -23.01
N LEU A 295 5.04 -34.33 -23.60
CA LEU A 295 6.14 -33.85 -24.44
C LEU A 295 5.68 -33.21 -25.76
N ALA A 296 4.62 -33.72 -26.39
CA ALA A 296 4.09 -33.12 -27.62
C ALA A 296 3.44 -31.75 -27.38
N LEU A 297 2.78 -31.57 -26.23
CA LEU A 297 2.20 -30.28 -25.82
C LEU A 297 3.29 -29.28 -25.41
N GLU A 298 4.31 -29.69 -24.66
CA GLU A 298 5.44 -28.82 -24.27
C GLU A 298 6.33 -28.47 -25.49
N GLY A 299 6.55 -29.41 -26.41
CA GLY A 299 7.33 -29.19 -27.63
C GLY A 299 6.66 -28.24 -28.64
N PHE A 300 5.33 -28.17 -28.65
CA PHE A 300 4.59 -27.27 -29.55
C PHE A 300 4.74 -25.78 -29.16
N PHE A 301 4.97 -25.50 -27.86
CA PHE A 301 5.24 -24.14 -27.39
C PHE A 301 6.67 -23.68 -27.68
N TYR A 302 7.65 -24.60 -27.66
CA TYR A 302 9.05 -24.27 -27.92
C TYR A 302 9.31 -23.86 -29.38
N LEU A 303 8.58 -24.45 -30.34
CA LEU A 303 8.74 -24.16 -31.77
C LEU A 303 8.09 -22.85 -32.24
N ARG A 304 7.21 -22.24 -31.43
CA ARG A 304 6.56 -20.97 -31.78
C ARG A 304 7.26 -19.73 -31.18
N ALA A 305 8.21 -19.93 -30.27
CA ALA A 305 9.05 -18.87 -29.72
C ALA A 305 10.32 -18.57 -30.55
N ILE A 306 10.59 -19.33 -31.63
CA ILE A 306 11.75 -19.14 -32.53
C ILE A 306 11.29 -18.71 -33.95
N LYS A 307 10.22 -17.91 -34.07
CA LYS A 307 9.89 -17.21 -35.32
C LYS A 307 9.43 -15.78 -35.04
#